data_AF-A0A962EW00-F1
#
_entry.id   AF-A0A962EW00-F1
#
_cell.length_a   1.000
_cell.length_b   1.000
_cell.length_c   1.000
_cell.angle_alpha   90.00
_cell.angle_beta   90.00
_cell.angle_gamma   90.00
#
_symmetry.space_group_name_H-M   'P 1'
#
loop_
_entity.id
_entity.type
_entity.pdbx_description
1 polymer ?
#
loop_
_entity_poly.entity_id
_entity_poly.type
_entity_poly.pdbx_seq_one_letter_code
_entity_poly.pdbx_strand_id
1 'polypeptide(L)'
;MKRQGIQCGAATPPKRTAGAAHADVATAARRDSVSGCVRSHVTAVRVPSTFAALAVAMVAVAVAGCRDHARLDAPSAALLNDAAHRHPIAFSARSEALYVEVPRERDGLSGNQEVDVARFLARYKSEAQGPLSVALPLSARGHMAASRSVREIEDLVERAGIPRDAIRHDRSRHRDPTGPSVKLSFVRAVAMPPVCGDWPDDLGRVGRERLPHDGFGCATQRNLALTVANARDLQVPQDETPRSSERRAQTWSKYLGSLAPSGGAAASPAPSSSGASGSSK
;
A
#
# COMPACT_ATOMS: atom_id res chain seq x y z
N MET A 1 0.52 -85.47 -13.31
CA MET A 1 -0.85 -84.93 -13.56
C MET A 1 -0.85 -83.45 -13.16
N LYS A 2 -1.31 -82.59 -14.09
CA LYS A 2 -1.90 -81.23 -13.99
C LYS A 2 -1.69 -80.42 -12.68
N ARG A 3 -1.47 -79.09 -12.65
CA ARG A 3 -1.25 -77.99 -13.62
C ARG A 3 -1.09 -76.70 -12.77
N GLN A 4 -0.20 -75.79 -13.17
CA GLN A 4 -0.35 -74.30 -13.24
C GLN A 4 -0.62 -73.49 -11.94
N GLY A 5 0.03 -72.35 -11.67
CA GLY A 5 1.09 -71.60 -12.36
C GLY A 5 1.20 -70.13 -11.86
N ILE A 6 2.16 -69.39 -12.46
CA ILE A 6 2.10 -67.93 -12.79
C ILE A 6 2.41 -66.96 -11.61
N GLN A 7 3.21 -65.89 -11.68
CA GLN A 7 4.08 -65.25 -12.70
C GLN A 7 5.01 -64.24 -11.99
N CYS A 8 6.16 -63.96 -12.59
CA CYS A 8 6.92 -62.71 -12.37
C CYS A 8 6.35 -61.59 -13.27
N GLY A 9 6.25 -60.37 -12.74
CA GLY A 9 5.90 -59.16 -13.49
C GLY A 9 6.90 -58.04 -13.20
N ALA A 10 7.60 -57.60 -14.24
CA ALA A 10 8.52 -56.46 -14.23
C ALA A 10 7.76 -55.14 -14.39
N ALA A 11 8.25 -54.07 -13.75
CA ALA A 11 7.91 -52.70 -14.10
C ALA A 11 9.17 -51.82 -14.07
N THR A 12 9.60 -51.42 -15.26
CA THR A 12 10.63 -50.40 -15.55
C THR A 12 10.06 -48.97 -15.41
N PRO A 13 10.92 -47.94 -15.26
CA PRO A 13 10.59 -46.65 -14.61
C PRO A 13 10.20 -45.54 -15.58
N PRO A 14 9.52 -44.46 -15.12
CA PRO A 14 9.50 -43.19 -15.84
C PRO A 14 10.63 -42.24 -15.41
N LYS A 15 11.18 -41.57 -16.43
CA LYS A 15 12.31 -40.62 -16.44
C LYS A 15 11.94 -39.23 -15.88
N ARG A 16 12.94 -38.59 -15.27
CA ARG A 16 13.01 -37.19 -14.79
C ARG A 16 12.95 -36.15 -15.92
N THR A 17 12.43 -34.96 -15.61
CA THR A 17 13.03 -33.62 -15.88
C THR A 17 12.39 -32.58 -14.93
N ALA A 18 13.14 -32.04 -13.96
CA ALA A 18 13.73 -30.67 -13.90
C ALA A 18 12.75 -29.61 -13.33
N GLY A 19 13.03 -28.85 -12.27
CA GLY A 19 14.22 -28.74 -11.43
C GLY A 19 13.99 -27.85 -10.18
N ALA A 20 14.99 -27.93 -9.29
CA ALA A 20 15.39 -27.01 -8.20
C ALA A 20 14.37 -26.67 -7.10
N ALA A 21 14.70 -26.66 -5.81
CA ALA A 21 15.85 -27.11 -5.04
C ALA A 21 15.46 -26.88 -3.56
N HIS A 22 15.58 -27.86 -2.67
CA HIS A 22 16.05 -27.67 -1.29
C HIS A 22 16.55 -29.03 -0.78
N ALA A 23 17.71 -28.98 -0.15
CA ALA A 23 18.64 -30.08 0.00
C ALA A 23 18.37 -30.90 1.25
N ASP A 24 18.07 -32.19 1.09
CA ASP A 24 18.23 -33.20 2.13
C ASP A 24 19.48 -34.02 1.83
N VAL A 25 20.54 -33.75 2.60
CA VAL A 25 21.78 -34.52 2.59
C VAL A 25 21.54 -35.79 3.40
N ALA A 26 21.08 -36.85 2.72
CA ALA A 26 21.09 -38.21 3.24
C ALA A 26 22.44 -38.87 2.91
N THR A 27 23.42 -38.72 3.81
CA THR A 27 24.72 -39.36 3.67
C THR A 27 24.62 -40.83 4.09
N ALA A 28 24.68 -41.72 3.10
CA ALA A 28 24.89 -43.14 3.29
C ALA A 28 26.33 -43.38 3.79
N ALA A 29 26.49 -43.74 5.07
CA ALA A 29 27.75 -44.24 5.60
C ALA A 29 27.76 -45.78 5.53
N ARG A 30 28.71 -46.29 4.74
CA ARG A 30 29.06 -47.72 4.63
C ARG A 30 29.39 -48.26 6.03
N ARG A 31 28.82 -49.42 6.36
CA ARG A 31 29.23 -50.21 7.51
C ARG A 31 30.49 -50.99 7.14
N ASP A 32 31.65 -50.42 7.43
CA ASP A 32 32.86 -51.22 7.56
C ASP A 32 32.82 -51.89 8.95
N SER A 33 32.64 -53.21 8.93
CA SER A 33 32.62 -54.06 10.11
C SER A 33 34.04 -54.19 10.63
N VAL A 34 34.41 -53.36 11.62
CA VAL A 34 35.59 -53.62 12.46
C VAL A 34 35.10 -54.36 13.69
N SER A 35 35.32 -55.67 13.68
CA SER A 35 35.09 -56.57 14.80
C SER A 35 36.07 -56.24 15.93
N GLY A 36 35.72 -55.25 16.75
CA GLY A 36 36.38 -54.95 18.01
C GLY A 36 35.62 -55.58 19.16
N CYS A 37 36.18 -56.63 19.78
CA CYS A 37 35.75 -57.10 21.09
C CYS A 37 36.06 -56.04 22.15
N VAL A 38 35.18 -55.04 22.31
CA VAL A 38 35.17 -54.20 23.50
C VAL A 38 34.43 -54.95 24.58
N ARG A 39 35.15 -55.33 25.63
CA ARG A 39 34.59 -55.93 26.83
C ARG A 39 33.85 -54.84 27.60
N SER A 40 32.58 -54.61 27.25
CA SER A 40 31.70 -53.71 28.00
C SER A 40 31.42 -54.33 29.37
N HIS A 41 32.04 -53.76 30.41
CA HIS A 41 31.53 -53.92 31.77
C HIS A 41 30.19 -53.18 31.85
N VAL A 42 29.11 -53.88 31.49
CA VAL A 42 27.75 -53.44 31.82
C VAL A 42 27.59 -53.68 33.32
N THR A 43 27.91 -52.66 34.11
CA THR A 43 27.39 -52.58 35.47
C THR A 43 25.88 -52.44 35.33
N ALA A 44 25.17 -53.54 35.57
CA ALA A 44 23.73 -53.55 35.68
C ALA A 44 23.34 -52.71 36.90
N VAL A 45 23.12 -51.41 36.68
CA VAL A 45 22.48 -50.55 37.67
C VAL A 45 21.03 -51.02 37.76
N ARG A 46 20.71 -51.79 38.80
CA ARG A 46 19.34 -52.09 39.19
C ARG A 46 18.69 -50.79 39.65
N VAL A 47 18.10 -50.07 38.71
CA VAL A 47 17.20 -48.96 39.03
C VAL A 47 15.91 -49.59 39.58
N PRO A 48 15.44 -49.20 40.78
CA PRO A 48 14.19 -49.73 41.32
C PRO A 48 13.04 -49.41 40.35
N SER A 49 12.14 -50.37 40.11
CA SER A 49 11.00 -50.25 39.19
C SER A 49 10.17 -48.97 39.39
N THR A 50 10.17 -48.42 40.61
CA THR A 50 9.49 -47.18 40.97
C THR A 50 10.13 -45.93 40.36
N PHE A 51 11.46 -45.86 40.26
CA PHE A 51 12.17 -44.74 39.66
C PHE A 51 12.06 -44.72 38.13
N ALA A 52 12.02 -45.90 37.50
CA ALA A 52 11.78 -46.01 36.06
C ALA A 52 10.36 -45.53 35.69
N ALA A 53 9.35 -45.90 36.48
CA ALA A 53 7.97 -45.44 36.28
C ALA A 53 7.84 -43.92 36.47
N LEU A 54 8.53 -43.35 37.45
CA LEU A 54 8.50 -41.92 37.74
C LEU A 54 9.20 -41.09 36.65
N ALA A 55 10.31 -41.60 36.09
CA ALA A 55 10.98 -40.98 34.95
C ALA A 55 10.11 -40.98 33.68
N VAL A 56 9.42 -42.10 33.39
CA VAL A 56 8.49 -42.18 32.26
C VAL A 56 7.29 -41.24 32.46
N ALA A 57 6.75 -41.13 33.68
CA ALA A 57 5.68 -40.19 33.99
C ALA A 57 6.13 -38.72 33.82
N MET A 58 7.35 -38.38 34.24
CA MET A 58 7.90 -37.03 34.08
C MET A 58 8.11 -36.67 32.60
N VAL A 59 8.59 -37.62 31.79
CA VAL A 59 8.72 -37.44 30.34
C VAL A 59 7.35 -37.32 29.67
N ALA A 60 6.35 -38.12 30.08
CA ALA A 60 5.00 -38.02 29.53
C ALA A 60 4.35 -36.65 29.84
N VAL A 61 4.56 -36.10 31.05
CA VAL A 61 4.11 -34.74 31.40
C VAL A 61 4.87 -33.67 30.62
N ALA A 62 6.18 -33.85 30.41
CA ALA A 62 6.98 -32.93 29.61
C ALA A 62 6.53 -32.87 28.14
N VAL A 63 6.12 -34.01 27.56
CA VAL A 63 5.63 -34.07 26.16
C VAL A 63 4.17 -33.62 26.04
N ALA A 64 3.34 -33.79 27.08
CA ALA A 64 1.96 -33.28 27.12
C ALA A 64 1.87 -31.74 27.11
N GLY A 65 2.97 -31.03 27.40
CA GLY A 65 3.06 -29.57 27.30
C GLY A 65 3.14 -29.04 25.87
N CYS A 66 3.52 -29.86 24.89
CA CYS A 66 3.51 -29.51 23.47
C CYS A 66 2.10 -29.68 22.88
N ARG A 67 1.11 -29.03 23.47
CA ARG A 67 -0.18 -28.86 22.79
C ARG A 67 0.03 -27.77 21.74
N ASP A 68 0.15 -28.18 20.48
CA ASP A 68 0.12 -27.25 19.35
C ASP A 68 -1.10 -26.35 19.49
N HIS A 69 -0.87 -25.05 19.68
CA HIS A 69 -1.89 -24.05 19.47
C HIS A 69 -2.33 -24.22 18.02
N ALA A 70 -3.59 -24.61 17.80
CA ALA A 70 -4.15 -24.79 16.47
C ALA A 70 -3.89 -23.52 15.66
N ARG A 71 -2.86 -23.56 14.81
CA ARG A 71 -2.55 -22.45 13.92
C ARG A 71 -3.59 -22.53 12.83
N LEU A 72 -4.34 -21.44 12.66
CA LEU A 72 -5.14 -21.25 11.45
C LEU A 72 -4.22 -21.41 10.24
N ASP A 73 -4.74 -22.06 9.22
CA ASP A 73 -4.09 -22.13 7.93
C ASP A 73 -3.81 -20.70 7.41
N ALA A 74 -2.65 -20.52 6.78
CA ALA A 74 -2.19 -19.22 6.30
C ALA A 74 -3.25 -18.42 5.50
N PRO A 75 -4.05 -19.02 4.59
CA PRO A 75 -5.06 -18.26 3.85
C PRO A 75 -6.22 -17.79 4.73
N SER A 76 -6.73 -18.63 5.65
CA SER A 76 -7.78 -18.22 6.59
C SER A 76 -7.29 -17.12 7.52
N ALA A 77 -6.06 -17.23 8.04
CA ALA A 77 -5.44 -16.22 8.88
C ALA A 77 -5.28 -14.87 8.15
N ALA A 78 -4.91 -14.90 6.86
CA ALA A 78 -4.78 -13.69 6.05
C ALA A 78 -6.14 -13.01 5.81
N LEU A 79 -7.19 -13.77 5.46
CA LEU A 79 -8.53 -13.23 5.22
C LEU A 79 -9.14 -12.62 6.49
N LEU A 80 -9.00 -13.33 7.63
CA LEU A 80 -9.48 -12.85 8.93
C LEU A 80 -8.74 -11.58 9.39
N ASN A 81 -7.47 -11.43 9.01
CA ASN A 81 -6.65 -10.28 9.36
C ASN A 81 -6.80 -9.10 8.39
N ASP A 82 -7.44 -9.30 7.24
CA ASP A 82 -7.62 -8.24 6.26
C ASP A 82 -8.82 -7.35 6.60
N ALA A 83 -8.51 -6.18 7.16
CA ALA A 83 -9.49 -5.16 7.49
C ALA A 83 -10.19 -4.57 6.25
N ALA A 84 -9.57 -4.59 5.06
CA ALA A 84 -10.17 -4.08 3.83
C ALA A 84 -11.33 -4.96 3.34
N HIS A 85 -11.22 -6.27 3.50
CA HIS A 85 -12.27 -7.22 3.15
C HIS A 85 -13.41 -7.22 4.17
N ARG A 86 -13.09 -7.16 5.46
CA ARG A 86 -14.10 -7.20 6.55
C ARG A 86 -14.85 -5.88 6.73
N HIS A 87 -14.16 -4.75 6.57
CA HIS A 87 -14.67 -3.41 6.86
C HIS A 87 -14.33 -2.46 5.69
N PRO A 88 -14.97 -2.65 4.53
CA PRO A 88 -14.65 -1.88 3.34
C PRO A 88 -15.00 -0.40 3.54
N ILE A 89 -14.10 0.47 3.06
CA ILE A 89 -14.37 1.90 2.95
C ILE A 89 -15.19 2.11 1.69
N ALA A 90 -16.43 2.58 1.83
CA ALA A 90 -17.28 2.89 0.70
C ALA A 90 -16.89 4.24 0.09
N PHE A 91 -17.31 4.50 -1.15
CA PHE A 91 -17.00 5.75 -1.85
C PHE A 91 -18.26 6.35 -2.47
N SER A 92 -18.33 7.68 -2.45
CA SER A 92 -19.38 8.43 -3.15
C SER A 92 -18.78 9.56 -3.98
N ALA A 93 -19.41 9.88 -5.10
CA ALA A 93 -19.06 11.01 -5.92
C ALA A 93 -19.72 12.29 -5.36
N ARG A 94 -18.92 13.33 -5.11
CA ARG A 94 -19.40 14.66 -4.71
C ARG A 94 -18.93 15.69 -5.72
N SER A 95 -19.84 16.56 -6.16
CA SER A 95 -19.48 17.70 -6.99
C SER A 95 -19.01 18.86 -6.10
N GLU A 96 -17.85 19.42 -6.42
CA GLU A 96 -17.33 20.65 -5.84
C GLU A 96 -17.47 21.75 -6.88
N ALA A 97 -17.96 22.92 -6.47
CA ALA A 97 -18.22 24.04 -7.35
C ALA A 97 -17.69 25.35 -6.76
N LEU A 98 -17.07 26.16 -7.61
CA LEU A 98 -16.67 27.54 -7.34
C LEU A 98 -17.49 28.45 -8.26
N TYR A 99 -18.12 29.46 -7.67
CA TYR A 99 -18.85 30.49 -8.39
C TYR A 99 -17.99 31.75 -8.44
N VAL A 100 -17.62 32.14 -9.65
CA VAL A 100 -16.81 33.33 -9.90
C VAL A 100 -17.75 34.43 -10.41
N GLU A 101 -18.04 35.38 -9.53
CA GLU A 101 -18.91 36.51 -9.85
C GLU A 101 -18.31 37.38 -10.96
N VAL A 102 -19.14 37.81 -11.91
CA VAL A 102 -18.73 38.70 -13.00
C VAL A 102 -19.37 40.07 -12.79
N PRO A 103 -18.63 41.07 -12.27
CA PRO A 103 -19.15 42.42 -12.09
C PRO A 103 -19.49 43.05 -13.45
N ARG A 104 -20.49 43.93 -13.47
CA ARG A 104 -20.89 44.65 -14.69
C ARG A 104 -19.90 45.73 -15.10
N GLU A 105 -19.26 46.35 -14.11
CA GLU A 105 -18.45 47.58 -14.26
C GLU A 105 -16.93 47.30 -14.29
N ARG A 106 -16.52 46.03 -14.18
CA ARG A 106 -15.10 45.64 -14.23
C ARG A 106 -14.87 44.66 -15.35
N ASP A 107 -13.73 44.83 -16.01
CA ASP A 107 -13.21 43.88 -16.98
C ASP A 107 -12.27 42.90 -16.26
N GLY A 108 -12.63 41.61 -16.28
CA GLY A 108 -11.76 40.53 -15.77
C GLY A 108 -12.05 40.11 -14.33
N LEU A 109 -11.18 39.23 -13.81
CA LEU A 109 -11.20 38.72 -12.44
C LEU A 109 -10.60 39.76 -11.49
N SER A 110 -11.06 39.74 -10.24
CA SER A 110 -10.33 40.42 -9.16
C SER A 110 -9.17 39.55 -8.67
N GLY A 111 -8.12 40.16 -8.09
CA GLY A 111 -6.98 39.41 -7.57
C GLY A 111 -7.35 38.34 -6.52
N ASN A 112 -8.42 38.56 -5.75
CA ASN A 112 -8.94 37.54 -4.84
C ASN A 112 -9.56 36.36 -5.60
N GLN A 113 -10.34 36.63 -6.65
CA GLN A 113 -10.92 35.60 -7.50
C GLN A 113 -9.85 34.82 -8.26
N GLU A 114 -8.78 35.47 -8.73
CA GLU A 114 -7.65 34.78 -9.35
C GLU A 114 -7.01 33.78 -8.37
N VAL A 115 -6.80 34.18 -7.12
CA VAL A 115 -6.26 33.30 -6.07
C VAL A 115 -7.23 32.16 -5.75
N ASP A 116 -8.53 32.42 -5.69
CA ASP A 116 -9.54 31.40 -5.43
C ASP A 116 -9.64 30.38 -6.57
N VAL A 117 -9.59 30.86 -7.82
CA VAL A 117 -9.51 30.00 -9.02
C VAL A 117 -8.23 29.19 -8.99
N ALA A 118 -7.06 29.79 -8.74
CA ALA A 118 -5.80 29.07 -8.66
C ALA A 118 -5.81 27.98 -7.58
N ARG A 119 -6.39 28.26 -6.40
CA ARG A 119 -6.57 27.28 -5.32
C ARG A 119 -7.50 26.14 -5.74
N PHE A 120 -8.60 26.48 -6.42
CA PHE A 120 -9.56 25.50 -6.93
C PHE A 120 -8.93 24.58 -7.98
N LEU A 121 -8.12 25.14 -8.89
CA LEU A 121 -7.38 24.37 -9.89
C LEU A 121 -6.30 23.46 -9.28
N ALA A 122 -5.61 23.93 -8.23
CA ALA A 122 -4.68 23.09 -7.47
C ALA A 122 -5.39 21.87 -6.86
N ARG A 123 -6.58 22.06 -6.29
CA ARG A 123 -7.41 20.97 -5.77
C ARG A 123 -7.92 20.04 -6.85
N TYR A 124 -8.34 20.58 -7.99
CA TYR A 124 -8.74 19.79 -9.16
C TYR A 124 -7.62 18.82 -9.57
N LYS A 125 -6.36 19.28 -9.63
CA LYS A 125 -5.23 18.42 -10.01
C LYS A 125 -5.00 17.25 -9.06
N SER A 126 -5.23 17.43 -7.76
CA SER A 126 -5.02 16.36 -6.76
C SER A 126 -6.24 15.45 -6.61
N GLU A 127 -7.45 16.01 -6.57
CA GLU A 127 -8.66 15.30 -6.09
C GLU A 127 -9.67 14.93 -7.18
N ALA A 128 -9.59 15.54 -8.37
CA ALA A 128 -10.64 15.38 -9.36
C ALA A 128 -10.70 13.96 -9.95
N GLN A 129 -11.93 13.58 -10.28
CA GLN A 129 -12.29 12.41 -11.06
C GLN A 129 -13.12 12.88 -12.25
N GLY A 130 -12.49 12.93 -13.44
CA GLY A 130 -13.13 13.41 -14.66
C GLY A 130 -12.84 14.88 -14.99
N PRO A 131 -13.59 15.46 -15.95
CA PRO A 131 -13.27 16.76 -16.53
C PRO A 131 -13.65 17.94 -15.64
N LEU A 132 -12.90 19.03 -15.74
CA LEU A 132 -13.27 20.34 -15.22
C LEU A 132 -14.42 20.91 -16.05
N SER A 133 -15.58 21.09 -15.42
CA SER A 133 -16.75 21.67 -16.08
C SER A 133 -16.82 23.18 -15.87
N VAL A 134 -16.97 23.93 -16.96
CA VAL A 134 -17.09 25.40 -16.97
C VAL A 134 -18.46 25.78 -17.53
N ALA A 135 -19.31 26.40 -16.71
CA ALA A 135 -20.64 26.84 -17.12
C ALA A 135 -20.74 28.37 -17.11
N LEU A 136 -21.33 28.90 -18.19
CA LEU A 136 -21.52 30.34 -18.40
C LEU A 136 -22.85 30.82 -17.80
N PRO A 137 -22.92 32.09 -17.34
CA PRO A 137 -24.16 32.67 -16.83
C PRO A 137 -25.21 32.86 -17.94
N LEU A 138 -26.48 32.83 -17.55
CA LEU A 138 -27.65 32.97 -18.44
C LEU A 138 -27.90 34.36 -19.03
N SER A 139 -27.21 35.42 -18.59
CA SER A 139 -27.66 36.80 -18.82
C SER A 139 -27.30 37.37 -20.20
N ALA A 140 -28.31 37.96 -20.88
CA ALA A 140 -28.15 38.71 -22.13
C ALA A 140 -27.30 40.00 -22.00
N ARG A 141 -27.17 40.51 -20.77
CA ARG A 141 -26.42 41.73 -20.45
C ARG A 141 -25.08 41.33 -19.81
N GLY A 142 -23.97 41.87 -20.31
CA GLY A 142 -22.63 41.59 -19.79
C GLY A 142 -21.87 40.45 -20.47
N HIS A 143 -22.30 39.98 -21.66
CA HIS A 143 -21.61 38.92 -22.41
C HIS A 143 -20.12 39.20 -22.64
N MET A 144 -19.73 40.47 -22.85
CA MET A 144 -18.33 40.85 -23.04
C MET A 144 -17.50 40.72 -21.76
N ALA A 145 -18.04 41.12 -20.60
CA ALA A 145 -17.37 40.96 -19.32
C ALA A 145 -17.21 39.46 -18.98
N ALA A 146 -18.28 38.67 -19.14
CA ALA A 146 -18.23 37.23 -18.92
C ALA A 146 -17.24 36.53 -19.86
N SER A 147 -17.22 36.91 -21.14
CA SER A 147 -16.27 36.34 -22.11
C SER A 147 -14.82 36.67 -21.76
N ARG A 148 -14.54 37.86 -21.21
CA ARG A 148 -13.20 38.24 -20.74
C ARG A 148 -12.79 37.47 -19.49
N SER A 149 -13.66 37.37 -18.49
CA SER A 149 -13.39 36.56 -17.29
C SER A 149 -13.15 35.08 -17.64
N VAL A 150 -13.87 34.53 -18.62
CA VAL A 150 -13.67 33.14 -19.06
C VAL A 150 -12.31 32.95 -19.71
N ARG A 151 -11.87 33.88 -20.57
CA ARG A 151 -10.52 33.82 -21.15
C ARG A 151 -9.44 33.88 -20.07
N GLU A 152 -9.63 34.72 -19.05
CA GLU A 152 -8.68 34.82 -17.95
C GLU A 152 -8.64 33.55 -17.08
N ILE A 153 -9.80 32.90 -16.88
CA ILE A 153 -9.87 31.58 -16.26
C ILE A 153 -9.16 30.54 -17.14
N GLU A 154 -9.36 30.55 -18.46
CA GLU A 154 -8.69 29.65 -19.40
C GLU A 154 -7.16 29.85 -19.34
N ASP A 155 -6.67 31.09 -19.31
CA ASP A 155 -5.26 31.41 -19.13
C ASP A 155 -4.72 30.86 -17.79
N LEU A 156 -5.50 30.96 -16.70
CA LEU A 156 -5.15 30.37 -15.40
C LEU A 156 -5.10 28.83 -15.46
N VAL A 157 -6.02 28.21 -16.17
CA VAL A 157 -6.09 26.75 -16.36
C VAL A 157 -4.88 26.26 -17.16
N GLU A 158 -4.50 26.97 -18.21
CA GLU A 158 -3.30 26.70 -19.01
C GLU A 158 -2.02 26.87 -18.20
N ARG A 159 -1.91 27.96 -17.42
CA ARG A 159 -0.77 28.17 -16.50
C ARG A 159 -0.69 27.10 -15.41
N ALA A 160 -1.83 26.53 -15.00
CA ALA A 160 -1.87 25.41 -14.06
C ALA A 160 -1.42 24.08 -14.70
N GLY A 161 -1.22 24.04 -16.03
CA GLY A 161 -0.81 22.85 -16.79
C GLY A 161 -1.94 21.84 -16.97
N ILE A 162 -3.19 22.29 -16.94
CA ILE A 162 -4.36 21.43 -17.20
C ILE A 162 -4.58 21.39 -18.72
N PRO A 163 -4.60 20.21 -19.34
CA PRO A 163 -4.74 20.12 -20.79
C PRO A 163 -6.19 20.44 -21.22
N ARG A 164 -6.35 20.97 -22.43
CA ARG A 164 -7.65 21.47 -22.93
C ARG A 164 -8.71 20.37 -23.05
N ASP A 165 -8.31 19.12 -23.27
CA ASP A 165 -9.19 17.95 -23.35
C ASP A 165 -9.81 17.57 -21.99
N ALA A 166 -9.18 17.97 -20.89
CA ALA A 166 -9.71 17.81 -19.55
C ALA A 166 -10.78 18.86 -19.20
N ILE A 167 -11.03 19.86 -20.06
CA ILE A 167 -12.01 20.92 -19.84
C ILE A 167 -13.29 20.59 -20.63
N ARG A 168 -14.44 20.67 -19.96
CA ARG A 168 -15.76 20.51 -20.55
C ARG A 168 -16.56 21.80 -20.38
N HIS A 169 -16.95 22.42 -21.48
CA HIS A 169 -17.88 23.55 -21.41
C HIS A 169 -19.31 23.03 -21.25
N ASP A 170 -19.92 23.32 -20.11
CA ASP A 170 -21.31 22.99 -19.87
C ASP A 170 -22.21 23.98 -20.64
N ARG A 171 -23.05 23.42 -21.51
CA ARG A 171 -24.04 24.19 -22.29
C ARG A 171 -25.26 24.53 -21.44
N SER A 172 -25.46 23.82 -20.34
CA SER A 172 -26.50 24.11 -19.35
C SER A 172 -26.10 25.37 -18.61
N ARG A 173 -26.57 26.51 -19.13
CA ARG A 173 -26.26 27.81 -18.56
C ARG A 173 -26.75 27.85 -17.11
N HIS A 174 -25.89 28.27 -16.19
CA HIS A 174 -26.21 28.26 -14.76
C HIS A 174 -27.00 29.52 -14.38
N ARG A 175 -27.98 29.36 -13.48
CA ARG A 175 -28.71 30.46 -12.84
C ARG A 175 -28.27 30.55 -11.38
N ASP A 176 -27.46 31.53 -11.09
CA ASP A 176 -27.08 31.89 -9.72
C ASP A 176 -28.09 32.93 -9.18
N PRO A 177 -28.66 32.74 -7.97
CA PRO A 177 -29.53 33.73 -7.34
C PRO A 177 -28.87 35.09 -7.08
N THR A 178 -27.55 35.15 -6.92
CA THR A 178 -26.83 36.35 -6.46
C THR A 178 -26.41 37.28 -7.60
N GLY A 179 -26.27 36.78 -8.83
CA GLY A 179 -25.85 37.56 -9.98
C GLY A 179 -25.32 36.73 -11.14
N PRO A 180 -24.79 37.35 -12.21
CA PRO A 180 -24.10 36.61 -13.26
C PRO A 180 -22.75 36.09 -12.73
N SER A 181 -22.62 34.77 -12.60
CA SER A 181 -21.39 34.09 -12.19
C SER A 181 -20.99 33.01 -13.19
N VAL A 182 -19.68 32.82 -13.37
CA VAL A 182 -19.11 31.66 -14.07
C VAL A 182 -18.93 30.54 -13.05
N LYS A 183 -19.50 29.38 -13.33
CA LYS A 183 -19.40 28.22 -12.45
C LYS A 183 -18.29 27.29 -12.94
N LEU A 184 -17.30 27.06 -12.08
CA LEU A 184 -16.30 26.01 -12.24
C LEU A 184 -16.70 24.84 -11.35
N SER A 185 -16.74 23.62 -11.88
CA SER A 185 -17.07 22.45 -11.06
C SER A 185 -16.35 21.19 -11.52
N PHE A 186 -16.03 20.33 -10.58
CA PHE A 186 -15.52 18.98 -10.85
C PHE A 186 -16.15 17.98 -9.88
N VAL A 187 -15.97 16.70 -10.16
CA VAL A 187 -16.39 15.61 -9.28
C VAL A 187 -15.17 15.06 -8.56
N ARG A 188 -15.30 14.79 -7.27
CA ARG A 188 -14.29 14.09 -6.46
C ARG A 188 -14.90 12.94 -5.69
N ALA A 189 -14.09 11.96 -5.34
CA ALA A 189 -14.51 10.92 -4.40
C ALA A 189 -14.52 11.43 -2.96
N VAL A 190 -15.44 10.88 -2.18
CA VAL A 190 -15.52 11.03 -0.74
C VAL A 190 -15.56 9.65 -0.12
N ALA A 191 -14.63 9.38 0.81
CA ALA A 191 -14.61 8.16 1.57
C ALA A 191 -15.75 8.16 2.60
N MET A 192 -16.51 7.07 2.61
CA MET A 192 -17.59 6.82 3.56
C MET A 192 -17.08 5.79 4.57
N PRO A 193 -16.93 6.18 5.85
CA PRO A 193 -16.41 5.28 6.87
C PRO A 193 -17.41 4.16 7.16
N PRO A 194 -16.94 2.94 7.49
CA PRO A 194 -17.80 1.88 7.99
C PRO A 194 -18.43 2.30 9.33
N VAL A 195 -19.62 1.76 9.60
CA VAL A 195 -20.29 1.91 10.90
C VAL A 195 -19.65 0.91 11.85
N CYS A 196 -19.06 1.43 12.93
CA CYS A 196 -18.45 0.64 14.00
C CYS A 196 -19.21 0.88 15.29
N GLY A 197 -19.19 -0.08 16.22
CA GLY A 197 -19.87 0.06 17.51
C GLY A 197 -20.16 -1.25 18.22
N ASP A 198 -20.07 -2.37 17.49
CA ASP A 198 -20.30 -3.69 18.06
C ASP A 198 -19.00 -4.27 18.64
N TRP A 199 -18.97 -4.41 19.96
CA TRP A 199 -17.85 -4.93 20.74
C TRP A 199 -18.30 -6.15 21.55
N PRO A 200 -18.57 -7.30 20.89
CA PRO A 200 -19.20 -8.46 21.53
C PRO A 200 -18.27 -9.18 22.53
N ASP A 201 -16.96 -9.09 22.32
CA ASP A 201 -15.96 -9.78 23.13
C ASP A 201 -15.16 -8.86 24.04
N ASP A 202 -14.90 -9.33 25.25
CA ASP A 202 -13.95 -8.71 26.18
C ASP A 202 -12.50 -9.02 25.72
N LEU A 203 -11.78 -7.97 25.35
CA LEU A 203 -10.38 -8.03 24.89
C LEU A 203 -9.43 -8.69 25.90
N GLY A 204 -9.74 -8.62 27.20
CA GLY A 204 -8.96 -9.31 28.24
C GLY A 204 -9.07 -10.84 28.18
N ARG A 205 -10.14 -11.36 27.57
CA ARG A 205 -10.43 -12.80 27.45
C ARG A 205 -9.98 -13.39 26.11
N VAL A 206 -10.10 -12.65 25.01
CA VAL A 206 -9.92 -13.14 23.63
C VAL A 206 -8.52 -12.93 23.02
N GLY A 207 -7.52 -12.54 23.83
CA GLY A 207 -6.16 -12.22 23.36
C GLY A 207 -5.17 -13.39 23.28
N ARG A 208 -5.58 -14.63 23.56
CA ARG A 208 -4.64 -15.77 23.67
C ARG A 208 -4.14 -16.24 22.31
N GLU A 209 -4.96 -16.09 21.29
CA GLU A 209 -4.71 -16.58 19.94
C GLU A 209 -3.97 -15.55 19.07
N ARG A 210 -3.77 -14.30 19.56
CA ARG A 210 -3.14 -13.17 18.85
C ARG A 210 -3.81 -12.80 17.52
N LEU A 211 -5.11 -13.07 17.40
CA LEU A 211 -5.91 -12.61 16.27
C LEU A 211 -6.36 -11.16 16.51
N PRO A 212 -6.53 -10.36 15.44
CA PRO A 212 -7.20 -9.07 15.55
C PRO A 212 -8.63 -9.27 16.05
N HIS A 213 -9.02 -8.49 17.06
CA HIS A 213 -10.40 -8.48 17.53
C HIS A 213 -11.32 -7.83 16.48
N ASP A 214 -12.62 -8.11 16.57
CA ASP A 214 -13.53 -7.76 15.47
C ASP A 214 -13.59 -6.27 15.15
N GLY A 215 -13.65 -5.44 16.19
CA GLY A 215 -13.68 -3.98 16.06
C GLY A 215 -12.35 -3.33 15.64
N PHE A 216 -11.22 -4.06 15.63
CA PHE A 216 -9.90 -3.47 15.33
C PHE A 216 -9.84 -2.99 13.87
N GLY A 217 -10.27 -3.87 12.95
CA GLY A 217 -10.34 -3.55 11.53
C GLY A 217 -11.30 -2.40 11.25
N CYS A 218 -12.46 -2.38 11.92
CA CYS A 218 -13.46 -1.34 11.72
C CYS A 218 -12.94 0.02 12.20
N ALA A 219 -12.40 0.09 13.42
CA ALA A 219 -11.87 1.34 13.97
C ALA A 219 -10.72 1.88 13.12
N THR A 220 -9.81 1.02 12.67
CA THR A 220 -8.71 1.38 11.77
C THR A 220 -9.22 1.95 10.45
N GLN A 221 -10.15 1.26 9.79
CA GLN A 221 -10.70 1.70 8.49
C GLN A 221 -11.54 2.97 8.60
N ARG A 222 -12.31 3.11 9.69
CA ARG A 222 -13.06 4.33 9.99
C ARG A 222 -12.12 5.53 10.19
N ASN A 223 -11.06 5.37 10.97
CA ASN A 223 -10.09 6.44 11.20
C ASN A 223 -9.35 6.80 9.91
N LEU A 224 -8.97 5.82 9.09
CA LEU A 224 -8.37 6.06 7.78
C LEU A 224 -9.32 6.85 6.87
N ALA A 225 -10.58 6.43 6.76
CA ALA A 225 -11.58 7.12 5.94
C ALA A 225 -11.87 8.56 6.39
N LEU A 226 -11.76 8.85 7.68
CA LEU A 226 -12.01 10.19 8.24
C LEU A 226 -10.78 11.12 8.17
N THR A 227 -9.57 10.56 8.15
CA THR A 227 -8.33 11.35 8.18
C THR A 227 -7.68 11.54 6.81
N VAL A 228 -8.08 10.73 5.81
CA VAL A 228 -7.53 10.82 4.46
C VAL A 228 -7.84 12.19 3.86
N ALA A 229 -6.80 12.86 3.34
CA ALA A 229 -6.96 14.13 2.67
C ALA A 229 -7.67 13.97 1.31
N ASN A 230 -7.32 12.92 0.56
CA ASN A 230 -7.87 12.61 -0.74
C ASN A 230 -8.38 11.16 -0.81
N ALA A 231 -9.70 11.00 -0.95
CA ALA A 231 -10.31 9.67 -1.00
C ALA A 231 -9.92 8.88 -2.26
N ARG A 232 -9.45 9.54 -3.33
CA ARG A 232 -8.98 8.87 -4.56
C ARG A 232 -7.78 7.96 -4.27
N ASP A 233 -6.93 8.33 -3.31
CA ASP A 233 -5.71 7.58 -2.95
C ASP A 233 -6.03 6.19 -2.39
N LEU A 234 -7.24 5.99 -1.86
CA LEU A 234 -7.70 4.69 -1.37
C LEU A 234 -8.26 3.80 -2.50
N GLN A 235 -8.62 4.37 -3.65
CA GLN A 235 -9.17 3.62 -4.79
C GLN A 235 -8.06 3.22 -5.77
N VAL A 236 -7.15 4.14 -6.05
CA VAL A 236 -6.08 3.97 -7.03
C VAL A 236 -4.81 4.61 -6.46
N PRO A 237 -3.65 3.93 -6.54
CA PRO A 237 -2.39 4.56 -6.18
C PRO A 237 -2.14 5.79 -7.05
N GLN A 238 -1.56 6.83 -6.46
CA GLN A 238 -1.13 8.00 -7.21
C GLN A 238 0.08 7.66 -8.08
N ASP A 239 0.23 8.38 -9.20
CA ASP A 239 1.40 8.24 -10.06
C ASP A 239 2.67 8.65 -9.31
N GLU A 240 3.71 7.82 -9.42
CA GLU A 240 4.99 8.13 -8.79
C GLU A 240 5.67 9.29 -9.50
N THR A 241 6.16 10.27 -8.73
CA THR A 241 7.01 11.32 -9.28
C THR A 241 8.41 10.79 -9.55
N PRO A 242 9.11 11.28 -10.59
CA PRO A 242 10.47 10.86 -10.89
C PRO A 242 11.39 11.02 -9.67
N ARG A 243 12.26 10.02 -9.45
CA ARG A 243 13.25 10.09 -8.38
C ARG A 243 14.16 11.31 -8.54
N SER A 244 14.46 12.04 -7.45
CA SER A 244 15.57 13.01 -7.47
C SER A 244 16.90 12.26 -7.56
N SER A 245 17.57 12.37 -8.71
CA SER A 245 18.93 11.85 -8.94
C SER A 245 19.94 12.50 -8.01
N GLU A 246 19.79 13.81 -7.84
CA GLU A 246 20.76 14.71 -7.22
C GLU A 246 20.87 14.38 -5.74
N ARG A 247 19.73 14.27 -5.04
CA ARG A 247 19.69 13.90 -3.63
C ARG A 247 20.24 12.48 -3.41
N ARG A 248 19.88 11.54 -4.28
CA ARG A 248 20.34 10.15 -4.16
C ARG A 248 21.85 10.03 -4.34
N ALA A 249 22.42 10.76 -5.32
CA ALA A 249 23.86 10.82 -5.53
C ALA A 249 24.60 11.39 -4.31
N GLN A 250 24.07 12.46 -3.71
CA GLN A 250 24.63 13.05 -2.48
C GLN A 250 24.52 12.11 -1.27
N THR A 251 23.40 11.41 -1.08
CA THR A 251 23.27 10.42 0.00
C THR A 251 24.21 9.24 -0.22
N TRP A 252 24.35 8.78 -1.47
CA TRP A 252 25.24 7.68 -1.82
C TRP A 252 26.70 8.02 -1.60
N SER A 253 27.14 9.22 -1.99
CA SER A 253 28.53 9.66 -1.74
C SER A 253 28.83 9.79 -0.25
N LYS A 254 27.88 10.29 0.56
CA LYS A 254 28.02 10.33 2.02
C LYS A 254 28.07 8.93 2.63
N TYR A 255 27.21 8.01 2.17
CA TYR A 255 27.23 6.63 2.62
C TYR A 255 28.59 5.98 2.35
N LEU A 256 29.10 6.08 1.12
CA LEU A 256 30.43 5.58 0.76
C LEU A 256 31.57 6.27 1.52
N GLY A 257 31.49 7.59 1.72
CA GLY A 257 32.47 8.34 2.51
C GLY A 257 32.45 7.98 4.01
N SER A 258 31.29 7.60 4.55
CA SER A 258 31.13 7.16 5.95
C SER A 258 31.61 5.73 6.22
N LEU A 259 31.88 4.95 5.17
CA LEU A 259 32.55 3.64 5.26
C LEU A 259 34.08 3.76 5.34
N ALA A 260 34.65 4.95 5.17
CA ALA A 260 36.05 5.19 5.51
C ALA A 260 36.20 5.16 7.05
N PRO A 261 37.12 4.36 7.61
CA PRO A 261 37.29 4.29 9.05
C PRO A 261 37.56 5.69 9.59
N SER A 262 36.81 6.08 10.62
CA SER A 262 36.99 7.31 11.36
C SER A 262 38.37 7.31 12.04
N GLY A 263 39.39 7.67 11.27
CA GLY A 263 40.78 7.62 11.67
C GLY A 263 41.62 8.40 10.68
N GLY A 264 41.64 9.73 10.86
CA GLY A 264 42.65 10.60 10.26
C GLY A 264 42.22 11.33 8.98
N ALA A 265 42.03 12.65 9.14
CA ALA A 265 42.25 13.72 8.17
C ALA A 265 42.02 13.44 6.66
N ALA A 266 40.98 14.07 6.08
CA ALA A 266 41.07 14.55 4.70
C ALA A 266 40.15 15.75 4.48
N ALA A 267 40.74 16.76 3.84
CA ALA A 267 40.26 18.12 3.60
C ALA A 267 38.87 18.24 2.98
N SER A 268 38.15 19.28 3.40
CA SER A 268 37.02 19.86 2.68
C SER A 268 37.41 20.19 1.23
N PRO A 269 36.68 19.72 0.21
CA PRO A 269 36.83 20.28 -1.12
C PRO A 269 36.18 21.67 -1.13
N ALA A 270 36.99 22.68 -1.44
CA ALA A 270 36.53 24.03 -1.72
C ALA A 270 35.56 24.04 -2.91
N PRO A 271 34.57 24.95 -2.94
CA PRO A 271 33.70 25.10 -4.10
C PRO A 271 34.50 25.70 -5.27
N SER A 272 34.76 24.91 -6.32
CA SER A 272 35.22 25.45 -7.59
C SER A 272 34.04 26.09 -8.31
N SER A 273 34.00 27.42 -8.28
CA SER A 273 33.24 28.21 -9.24
C SER A 273 33.87 28.07 -10.62
N SER A 274 33.14 27.49 -11.56
CA SER A 274 33.42 27.66 -12.98
C SER A 274 32.08 27.81 -13.71
N GLY A 275 31.76 29.07 -14.03
CA GLY A 275 30.74 29.38 -15.00
C GLY A 275 31.23 29.11 -16.43
N ALA A 276 30.32 28.61 -17.26
CA ALA A 276 30.26 28.74 -18.72
C ALA A 276 28.83 28.30 -19.09
N SER A 277 27.92 29.18 -19.54
CA SER A 277 27.85 29.77 -20.89
C SER A 277 27.78 28.71 -22.02
N GLY A 278 26.66 28.71 -22.75
CA GLY A 278 26.48 28.00 -24.03
C GLY A 278 25.15 27.23 -24.10
N SER A 279 24.04 27.82 -24.55
CA SER A 279 23.61 27.99 -25.96
C SER A 279 22.80 26.80 -26.52
N SER A 280 21.59 27.15 -26.95
CA SER A 280 20.74 26.58 -28.00
C SER A 280 21.07 25.22 -28.62
N LYS A 281 20.08 24.33 -28.59
CA LYS A 281 19.40 23.83 -29.81
C LYS A 281 18.01 23.33 -29.48
#